data_AF-A0A9D3STP4-F1
#
_entry.id   AF-A0A9D3STP4-F1
#
_cell.length_a   1.000
_cell.length_b   1.000
_cell.length_c   1.000
_cell.angle_alpha   90.00
_cell.angle_beta   90.00
_cell.angle_gamma   90.00
#
_symmetry.space_group_name_H-M   'P 1'
#
loop_
_entity.id
_entity.type
_entity.pdbx_description
1 polymer ?
#
loop_
_entity_poly.entity_id
_entity_poly.type
_entity_poly.pdbx_seq_one_letter_code
_entity_poly.pdbx_strand_id
1 'polypeptide(L)'
;MSFMALRLSHAHRSAVKVIRRMQYFVARRKFQQAKKPYDVRDVIEQYSQGHLNMMVRIKELQRRLDHTLGKPGMFLPEKGVDKEYYTAGARLIRLEDKVTQMDQKMEEVLRILQERFRPQPELLPTPSRCSSRVTVMKHLDVSVEEGQ
;
A
#
# COMPACT_ATOMS: atom_id res chain seq x y z
N MET A 1 -38.15 28.71 20.89
CA MET A 1 -36.84 28.04 20.79
C MET A 1 -35.78 29.00 21.30
N SER A 2 -35.49 28.96 22.60
CA SER A 2 -34.55 29.88 23.24
C SER A 2 -33.13 29.37 23.02
N PHE A 3 -32.33 30.11 22.25
CA PHE A 3 -30.88 29.91 22.18
C PHE A 3 -30.31 30.13 23.59
N MET A 4 -30.08 29.05 24.33
CA MET A 4 -29.21 29.08 25.49
C MET A 4 -27.80 29.38 24.99
N ALA A 5 -27.43 30.66 25.01
CA ALA A 5 -26.05 31.07 24.88
C ALA A 5 -25.22 30.21 25.84
N LEU A 6 -24.26 29.45 25.32
CA LEU A 6 -23.29 28.66 26.08
C LEU A 6 -22.50 29.58 27.01
N ARG A 7 -23.09 29.92 28.16
CA ARG A 7 -22.47 30.71 29.21
C ARG A 7 -21.39 29.84 29.83
N LEU A 8 -20.14 30.07 29.43
CA LEU A 8 -18.97 29.46 30.07
C LEU A 8 -19.07 29.64 31.60
N SER A 9 -18.82 28.58 32.36
CA SER A 9 -18.78 28.66 33.83
C SER A 9 -17.69 29.64 34.30
N HIS A 10 -17.82 30.16 35.52
CA HIS A 10 -16.79 31.01 36.14
C HIS A 10 -15.42 30.31 36.18
N ALA A 11 -15.41 28.99 36.41
CA ALA A 11 -14.21 28.17 36.36
C ALA A 11 -13.58 28.17 34.95
N HIS A 12 -14.37 27.97 33.90
CA HIS A 12 -13.88 28.00 32.51
C HIS A 12 -13.31 29.37 32.12
N ARG A 13 -13.97 30.47 32.50
CA ARG A 13 -13.46 31.83 32.26
C ARG A 13 -12.13 32.06 32.98
N SER A 14 -11.98 31.56 34.21
CA SER A 14 -10.74 31.65 34.97
C SER A 14 -9.63 30.81 34.35
N ALA A 15 -9.93 29.57 33.95
CA ALA A 15 -8.99 28.71 33.23
C ALA A 15 -8.50 29.35 31.92
N VAL A 16 -9.39 29.93 31.12
CA VAL A 16 -9.03 30.65 29.89
C VAL A 16 -8.08 31.82 30.18
N LYS A 17 -8.32 32.60 31.25
CA LYS A 17 -7.40 33.70 31.65
C LYS A 17 -6.01 33.16 31.99
N VAL A 18 -5.93 32.05 32.72
CA VAL A 18 -4.65 31.42 33.08
C VAL A 18 -3.91 30.92 31.83
N ILE A 19 -4.59 30.20 30.95
CA ILE A 19 -4.01 29.69 29.69
C ILE A 19 -3.48 30.84 28.83
N ARG A 20 -4.27 31.91 28.67
CA ARG A 20 -3.84 33.10 27.92
C ARG A 20 -2.62 33.78 28.54
N ARG A 21 -2.55 33.85 29.88
CA ARG A 21 -1.40 34.43 30.58
C ARG A 21 -0.14 33.58 30.42
N MET A 22 -0.27 32.25 30.43
CA MET A 22 0.82 31.31 30.12
C MET A 22 1.31 31.48 28.67
N GLN A 23 0.38 31.52 27.70
CA GLN A 23 0.70 31.76 26.29
C GLN A 23 1.39 33.11 26.07
N TYR A 24 0.95 34.17 26.76
CA TYR A 24 1.61 35.48 26.71
C TYR A 24 3.05 35.42 27.20
N PHE A 25 3.35 34.70 28.28
CA PHE A 25 4.73 34.56 28.76
C PHE A 25 5.61 33.77 27.79
N VAL A 26 5.06 32.73 27.15
CA VAL A 26 5.76 32.00 26.08
C VAL A 26 6.06 32.92 24.90
N ALA A 27 5.06 33.68 24.44
CA ALA A 27 5.22 34.64 23.33
C ALA A 27 6.25 35.74 23.68
N ARG A 28 6.19 36.28 24.90
CA ARG A 28 7.14 37.28 25.39
C ARG A 28 8.58 36.74 25.41
N ARG A 29 8.79 35.52 25.90
CA ARG A 29 10.12 34.88 25.90
C ARG A 29 10.63 34.65 24.47
N LYS A 30 9.79 34.12 23.58
CA LYS A 30 10.13 33.91 22.16
C LYS A 30 10.48 35.23 21.46
N PHE A 31 9.71 36.30 21.71
CA PHE A 31 9.99 37.62 21.16
C PHE A 31 11.32 38.20 21.67
N GLN A 32 11.60 38.06 22.97
CA GLN A 32 12.88 38.48 23.54
C GLN A 32 14.07 37.67 23.00
N GLN A 33 13.89 36.38 22.73
CA GLN A 33 14.90 35.54 22.09
C GLN A 33 15.13 35.94 20.64
N ALA A 34 14.07 36.18 19.86
CA ALA A 34 14.17 36.60 18.46
C ALA A 34 14.84 37.97 18.25
N LYS A 35 14.87 38.83 19.27
CA LYS A 35 15.61 40.10 19.23
C LYS A 35 17.13 39.94 19.38
N LYS A 36 17.60 38.80 19.91
CA LYS A 36 19.03 38.54 20.08
C LYS A 36 19.57 37.94 18.77
N PRO A 37 20.82 38.25 18.38
CA PRO A 37 21.45 37.57 17.24
C PRO A 37 21.54 36.07 17.52
N TYR A 38 21.39 35.25 16.47
CA TYR A 38 21.46 33.80 16.57
C TYR A 38 22.85 33.35 17.09
N ASP A 39 22.85 32.50 18.11
CA ASP A 39 24.04 31.84 18.67
C ASP A 39 24.18 30.44 18.02
N VAL A 40 25.40 29.88 18.00
CA VAL A 40 25.66 28.49 17.59
C VAL A 40 24.77 27.52 18.38
N ARG A 41 24.42 27.88 19.62
CA ARG A 41 23.45 27.17 20.44
C ARG A 41 22.07 27.05 19.79
N ASP A 42 21.58 28.10 19.13
CA ASP A 42 20.27 28.09 18.47
C ASP A 42 20.26 27.12 17.28
N VAL A 43 21.39 27.03 16.55
CA VAL A 43 21.57 26.09 15.44
C VAL A 43 21.55 24.64 15.94
N ILE A 44 22.28 24.36 17.03
CA ILE A 44 22.30 23.03 17.65
C ILE A 44 20.92 22.67 18.19
N GLU A 45 20.26 23.60 18.88
CA GLU A 45 18.94 23.38 19.47
C GLU A 45 17.89 23.13 18.37
N GLN A 46 17.90 23.91 17.29
CA GLN A 46 17.02 23.70 16.13
C GLN A 46 17.24 22.33 15.49
N TYR A 47 18.50 21.94 15.26
CA TYR A 47 18.81 20.62 14.70
C TYR A 47 18.33 19.49 15.61
N SER A 48 18.54 19.61 16.93
CA SER A 48 18.10 18.61 17.91
C SER A 48 16.57 18.43 17.94
N GLN A 49 15.81 19.53 17.85
CA GLN A 49 14.35 19.51 17.76
C GLN A 49 13.88 18.91 16.43
N GLY A 50 14.53 19.28 15.32
CA GLY A 50 14.25 18.74 14.00
C GLY A 50 14.48 17.23 13.93
N HIS A 51 15.60 16.76 14.48
CA HIS A 51 15.93 15.35 14.57
C HIS A 51 14.88 14.57 15.39
N LEU A 52 14.50 15.08 16.57
CA LEU A 52 13.46 14.46 17.39
C LEU A 52 12.11 14.40 16.66
N ASN A 53 11.70 15.48 15.99
CA ASN A 53 10.46 15.53 15.22
C ASN A 53 10.46 14.50 14.08
N MET A 54 11.57 14.38 13.35
CA MET A 54 11.72 13.35 12.32
C MET A 54 11.63 11.94 12.93
N MET A 55 12.30 11.68 14.05
CA MET A 55 12.26 10.38 14.72
C MET A 55 10.84 10.00 15.17
N VAL A 56 10.08 10.93 15.73
CA VAL A 56 8.68 10.67 16.13
C VAL A 56 7.80 10.36 14.92
N ARG A 57 7.97 11.09 13.81
CA ARG A 57 7.26 10.81 12.56
C ARG A 57 7.60 9.43 12.01
N ILE A 58 8.87 9.05 12.01
CA ILE A 58 9.32 7.71 11.59
C ILE A 58 8.68 6.63 12.46
N LYS A 59 8.68 6.78 13.79
CA LYS A 59 8.06 5.83 14.72
C LYS A 59 6.56 5.69 14.52
N GLU A 60 5.85 6.79 14.28
CA GLU A 60 4.41 6.75 14.02
C GLU A 60 4.09 6.06 12.68
N LEU A 61 4.90 6.31 11.64
CA LEU A 61 4.77 5.60 10.37
C LEU A 61 5.04 4.09 10.53
N GLN A 62 6.11 3.73 11.24
CA GLN A 62 6.42 2.34 11.59
C GLN A 62 5.25 1.68 12.33
N ARG A 63 4.71 2.33 13.35
CA ARG A 63 3.55 1.83 14.12
C ARG A 63 2.32 1.59 13.23
N ARG A 64 2.02 2.49 12.30
CA ARG A 64 0.90 2.33 11.35
C ARG A 64 1.14 1.17 10.39
N LEU A 65 2.36 1.03 9.89
CA LEU A 65 2.75 -0.08 9.00
C LEU A 65 2.68 -1.42 9.73
N ASP A 66 3.23 -1.51 10.94
CA ASP A 66 3.19 -2.72 11.76
C ASP A 66 1.74 -3.16 12.04
N HIS A 67 0.83 -2.21 12.27
CA HIS A 67 -0.59 -2.50 12.47
C HIS A 67 -1.29 -2.96 11.19
N THR A 68 -0.91 -2.42 10.03
CA THR A 68 -1.63 -2.67 8.77
C THR A 68 -1.09 -3.90 8.05
N LEU A 69 0.22 -4.01 7.94
CA LEU A 69 0.91 -5.03 7.16
C LEU A 69 1.42 -6.15 8.05
N GLY A 70 1.70 -5.88 9.33
CA GLY A 70 2.44 -6.78 10.21
C GLY A 70 3.90 -6.37 10.29
N LYS A 71 4.61 -6.83 11.33
CA LYS A 71 6.04 -6.57 11.49
C LYS A 71 6.81 -7.17 10.31
N PRO A 72 7.91 -6.56 9.83
CA PRO A 72 8.67 -7.06 8.67
C PRO A 72 9.14 -8.51 8.79
N GLY A 73 9.31 -9.04 10.01
CA GLY A 73 9.64 -10.46 10.25
C GLY A 73 8.45 -11.43 10.23
N MET A 74 7.20 -10.95 10.11
CA MET A 74 5.99 -11.79 10.07
C MET A 74 5.75 -12.45 8.71
N PHE A 75 6.45 -12.01 7.66
CA PHE A 75 6.36 -12.59 6.32
C PHE A 75 7.34 -13.76 6.11
N LEU A 76 8.15 -14.11 7.11
CA LEU A 76 9.00 -15.31 7.03
C LEU A 76 8.17 -16.56 7.35
N PRO A 77 8.27 -17.61 6.53
CA PRO A 77 7.44 -18.82 6.62
C PRO A 77 7.62 -19.62 7.93
N GLU A 78 8.71 -19.37 8.66
CA GLU A 78 9.10 -20.13 9.86
C GLU A 78 8.45 -19.64 11.18
N LYS A 79 7.77 -18.48 11.20
CA LYS A 79 7.27 -17.86 12.45
C LYS A 79 5.80 -17.42 12.42
N GLY A 80 5.01 -17.96 11.51
CA GLY A 80 3.63 -17.55 11.25
C GLY A 80 2.54 -18.25 12.07
N VAL A 81 2.86 -18.94 13.17
CA VAL A 81 1.88 -19.79 13.88
C VAL A 81 1.02 -19.03 14.90
N ASP A 82 1.36 -17.79 15.27
CA ASP A 82 0.54 -17.01 16.20
C ASP A 82 -0.55 -16.20 15.49
N LYS A 83 -1.59 -16.99 15.24
CA LYS A 83 -2.96 -16.75 14.80
C LYS A 83 -3.70 -15.68 15.63
N GLU A 84 -3.35 -14.40 15.53
CA GLU A 84 -4.22 -13.32 16.08
C GLU A 84 -4.04 -11.91 15.49
N TYR A 85 -3.41 -11.75 14.33
CA TYR A 85 -3.25 -10.43 13.71
C TYR A 85 -4.23 -10.22 12.54
N TYR A 86 -5.05 -9.16 12.61
CA TYR A 86 -5.94 -8.69 11.52
C TYR A 86 -5.19 -7.91 10.42
N THR A 87 -3.91 -8.24 10.19
CA THR A 87 -3.07 -7.53 9.22
C THR A 87 -3.40 -7.97 7.79
N ALA A 88 -3.11 -7.11 6.81
CA ALA A 88 -3.25 -7.42 5.40
C ALA A 88 -2.39 -8.64 5.00
N GLY A 89 -1.18 -8.77 5.56
CA GLY A 89 -0.29 -9.92 5.32
C GLY A 89 -0.91 -11.25 5.79
N ALA A 90 -1.44 -11.30 7.01
CA ALA A 90 -2.09 -12.52 7.53
C ALA A 90 -3.34 -12.91 6.72
N ARG A 91 -4.07 -11.93 6.20
CA ARG A 91 -5.21 -12.18 5.29
C ARG A 91 -4.77 -12.72 3.94
N LEU A 92 -3.64 -12.24 3.40
CA LEU A 92 -3.09 -12.69 2.13
C LEU A 92 -2.61 -14.14 2.21
N ILE A 93 -1.88 -14.52 3.25
CA ILE A 93 -1.42 -15.91 3.45
C ILE A 93 -2.62 -16.87 3.50
N ARG A 94 -3.67 -16.53 4.26
CA ARG A 94 -4.91 -17.35 4.30
C ARG A 94 -5.61 -17.43 2.95
N LEU A 95 -5.49 -16.40 2.12
CA LEU A 95 -6.04 -16.38 0.79
C LEU A 95 -5.23 -17.31 -0.13
N GLU A 96 -3.90 -17.23 -0.07
CA GLU A 96 -2.98 -18.12 -0.80
C GLU A 96 -3.25 -19.59 -0.46
N ASP A 97 -3.32 -19.96 0.83
CA ASP A 97 -3.64 -21.32 1.28
C ASP A 97 -4.97 -21.82 0.70
N LYS A 98 -5.98 -20.96 0.65
CA LYS A 98 -7.30 -21.29 0.08
C LYS A 98 -7.25 -21.44 -1.44
N VAL A 99 -6.47 -20.63 -2.14
CA VAL A 99 -6.28 -20.73 -3.59
C VAL A 99 -5.55 -22.03 -3.91
N THR A 100 -4.51 -22.40 -3.17
CA THR A 100 -3.80 -23.67 -3.33
C THR A 100 -4.72 -24.87 -3.08
N GLN A 101 -5.57 -24.83 -2.06
CA GLN A 101 -6.58 -25.89 -1.84
C GLN A 101 -7.61 -25.97 -2.97
N MET A 102 -8.00 -24.83 -3.54
CA MET A 102 -8.92 -24.80 -4.68
C MET A 102 -8.27 -25.41 -5.92
N ASP A 103 -7.00 -25.12 -6.16
CA ASP A 103 -6.21 -25.68 -7.26
C ASP A 103 -6.12 -27.21 -7.17
N GLN A 104 -5.79 -27.75 -5.99
CA GLN A 104 -5.77 -29.19 -5.74
C GLN A 104 -7.13 -29.85 -5.98
N LYS A 105 -8.22 -29.22 -5.52
CA LYS A 105 -9.58 -29.73 -5.77
C LYS A 105 -9.95 -29.68 -7.24
N MET A 106 -9.50 -28.65 -7.97
CA MET A 106 -9.74 -28.53 -9.41
C MET A 106 -9.03 -29.64 -10.17
N GLU A 107 -7.78 -29.94 -9.80
CA GLU A 107 -7.01 -31.07 -10.34
C GLU A 107 -7.70 -32.41 -10.04
N GLU A 108 -8.21 -32.59 -8.82
CA GLU A 108 -8.97 -33.80 -8.46
C GLU A 108 -10.25 -33.95 -9.27
N VAL A 109 -10.99 -32.86 -9.49
CA VAL A 109 -12.18 -32.85 -10.35
C VAL A 109 -11.80 -33.16 -11.80
N LEU A 110 -10.73 -32.57 -12.32
CA LEU A 110 -10.23 -32.85 -13.68
C LEU A 110 -9.85 -34.32 -13.83
N ARG A 111 -9.17 -34.91 -12.85
CA ARG A 111 -8.82 -36.33 -12.83
C ARG A 111 -10.07 -37.21 -12.86
N ILE A 112 -11.06 -36.93 -12.00
CA ILE A 112 -12.32 -37.69 -11.96
C ILE A 112 -13.06 -37.57 -13.30
N LEU A 113 -13.08 -36.39 -13.91
CA LEU A 113 -13.69 -36.18 -15.22
C LEU A 113 -12.94 -36.94 -16.31
N GLN A 114 -11.61 -36.96 -16.33
CA GLN A 114 -10.83 -37.75 -17.30
C GLN A 114 -11.01 -39.26 -17.12
N GLU A 115 -11.11 -39.74 -15.88
CA GLU A 115 -11.39 -41.14 -15.57
C GLU A 115 -12.79 -41.57 -16.04
N ARG A 116 -13.79 -40.68 -15.89
CA ARG A 116 -15.18 -40.94 -16.31
C ARG A 116 -15.43 -40.72 -17.79
N PHE A 117 -14.76 -39.75 -18.40
CA PHE A 117 -14.83 -39.38 -19.81
C PHE A 117 -13.50 -39.71 -20.52
N ARG A 118 -13.06 -40.97 -20.42
CA ARG A 118 -11.94 -41.48 -21.23
C ARG A 118 -12.12 -40.98 -22.67
N PRO A 119 -11.14 -40.31 -23.30
CA PRO A 119 -11.27 -39.94 -24.70
C PRO A 119 -11.52 -41.23 -25.49
N GLN A 120 -12.74 -41.40 -25.98
CA GLN A 120 -13.02 -42.39 -27.02
C GLN A 120 -12.16 -41.96 -28.22
N PRO A 121 -11.28 -42.82 -28.76
CA PRO A 121 -10.58 -42.50 -29.98
C PRO A 121 -11.55 -42.70 -31.15
N GLU A 122 -12.50 -41.78 -31.35
CA GLU A 122 -13.25 -41.73 -32.60
C GLU A 122 -13.62 -40.30 -33.02
N LEU A 123 -13.01 -39.94 -34.16
CA LEU A 123 -13.39 -38.91 -35.14
C LEU A 123 -13.19 -37.43 -34.76
N LEU A 124 -11.94 -36.99 -34.88
CA LEU A 124 -11.65 -35.61 -35.31
C LEU A 124 -12.02 -35.46 -36.80
N PRO A 125 -12.97 -34.61 -37.21
CA PRO A 125 -12.89 -33.99 -38.52
C PRO A 125 -11.77 -32.96 -38.43
N THR A 126 -10.71 -33.17 -39.21
CA THR A 126 -9.65 -32.18 -39.43
C THR A 126 -10.26 -30.80 -39.72
N PRO A 127 -9.69 -29.69 -39.19
CA PRO A 127 -10.15 -28.36 -39.58
C PRO A 127 -9.99 -28.23 -41.09
N SER A 128 -11.13 -28.17 -41.79
CA SER A 128 -11.19 -27.80 -43.19
C SER A 128 -10.45 -26.48 -43.35
N ARG A 129 -9.35 -26.51 -44.09
CA ARG A 129 -8.70 -25.32 -44.64
C ARG A 129 -9.79 -24.54 -45.38
N CYS A 130 -10.34 -23.52 -44.74
CA CYS A 130 -11.16 -22.52 -45.40
C CYS A 130 -10.21 -21.75 -46.33
N SER A 131 -10.09 -22.22 -47.56
CA SER A 131 -9.30 -21.58 -48.60
C SER A 131 -10.09 -20.38 -49.12
N SER A 132 -10.07 -19.27 -48.39
CA SER A 132 -10.30 -17.95 -48.98
C SER A 132 -9.12 -17.65 -49.90
N ARG A 133 -9.22 -18.11 -51.15
CA ARG A 133 -8.28 -17.80 -52.23
C ARG A 133 -8.53 -16.35 -52.67
N VAL A 134 -7.98 -15.39 -51.92
CA VAL A 134 -7.79 -14.03 -52.42
C VAL A 134 -6.55 -14.07 -53.30
N THR A 135 -6.76 -14.01 -54.60
CA THR A 135 -5.69 -13.91 -55.60
C THR A 135 -5.06 -12.52 -55.49
N VAL A 136 -4.05 -12.35 -54.64
CA VAL A 136 -3.14 -11.21 -54.75
C VAL A 136 -2.16 -11.55 -55.86
N MET A 137 -2.37 -10.91 -57.02
CA MET A 137 -1.42 -10.93 -58.14
C MET A 137 -0.05 -10.50 -57.62
N LYS A 138 0.92 -11.43 -57.63
CA LYS A 138 2.33 -11.07 -57.51
C LYS A 138 2.75 -10.44 -58.84
N HIS A 139 3.01 -9.14 -58.82
CA HIS A 139 3.69 -8.47 -59.92
C HIS A 139 5.11 -9.03 -60.01
N LEU A 140 5.51 -9.37 -61.23
CA LEU A 140 6.85 -9.83 -61.62
C LEU A 140 7.94 -8.94 -61.00
N ASP A 141 8.89 -9.55 -60.29
CA ASP A 141 10.24 -9.01 -60.15
C ASP A 141 10.95 -9.21 -61.49
N VAL A 142 11.18 -8.11 -62.19
CA VAL A 142 12.05 -8.02 -63.37
C VAL A 142 13.43 -7.62 -62.87
N SER A 143 14.41 -8.49 -63.10
CA SER A 143 15.84 -8.16 -63.02
C SER A 143 16.21 -7.07 -64.02
N VAL A 144 16.90 -6.03 -63.55
CA VAL A 144 17.82 -5.13 -64.28
C VAL A 144 18.77 -4.59 -63.19
N GLU A 145 19.98 -5.12 -63.02
CA GLU A 145 21.23 -4.75 -63.70
C GLU A 145 21.95 -3.52 -63.10
N GLU A 146 23.27 -3.66 -63.08
CA GLU A 146 24.33 -2.62 -62.99
C GLU A 146 24.48 -1.89 -61.64
N GLY A 147 25.69 -1.59 -61.16
CA GLY A 147 27.02 -1.66 -61.74
C GLY A 147 27.95 -0.84 -60.84
N GLN A 148 29.22 -1.26 -60.80
CA GLN A 148 30.45 -0.53 -60.43
C GLN A 148 30.39 0.63 -59.42
#